data_AF-A0A0D8HZ64-F1
#
_entry.id   AF-A0A0D8HZ64-F1
#
_cell.length_a   1.000
_cell.length_b   1.000
_cell.length_c   1.000
_cell.angle_alpha   90.00
_cell.angle_beta   90.00
_cell.angle_gamma   90.00
#
_symmetry.space_group_name_H-M   'P 1'
#
loop_
_entity.id
_entity.type
_entity.pdbx_description
1 polymer ?
#
loop_
_entity_poly.entity_id
_entity_poly.type
_entity_poly.pdbx_seq_one_letter_code
_entity_poly.pdbx_strand_id
1 'polypeptide(L)'
;MLYSVARLVLVVVIGAVIMFGGKAVGAEVPLLVAALFAVLIALPLSLLLFAKLRKRVNVGIAAVDAQRREDRDDLRAKLRGDQR
;
A
#
# COMPACT_ATOMS: atom_id res chain seq x y z
N MET A 1 6.69 2.94 -6.13
CA MET A 1 7.74 1.95 -5.79
C MET A 1 7.81 1.62 -4.30
N LEU A 2 7.82 2.62 -3.39
CA LEU A 2 7.91 2.40 -1.93
C LEU A 2 6.86 1.41 -1.37
N TYR A 3 5.61 1.48 -1.85
CA TYR A 3 4.54 0.56 -1.43
C TYR A 3 4.84 -0.90 -1.80
N SER A 4 5.38 -1.14 -3.00
CA SER A 4 5.74 -2.48 -3.47
C SER A 4 6.91 -3.05 -2.66
N VAL A 5 7.90 -2.21 -2.32
CA VAL A 5 9.05 -2.61 -1.47
C VAL A 5 8.58 -2.94 -0.05
N ALA A 6 7.72 -2.11 0.55
CA ALA A 6 7.16 -2.36 1.88
C ALA A 6 6.38 -3.68 1.94
N ARG A 7 5.62 -3.99 0.88
CA ARG A 7 4.90 -5.28 0.76
C ARG A 7 5.86 -6.46 0.69
N LEU A 8 6.96 -6.34 -0.06
CA LEU A 8 7.98 -7.39 -0.16
C LEU A 8 8.64 -7.66 1.19
N VAL A 9 9.03 -6.60 1.91
CA VAL A 9 9.61 -6.69 3.26
C VAL A 9 8.64 -7.37 4.23
N LEU A 10 7.36 -7.04 4.18
CA LEU A 10 6.35 -7.67 5.04
C LEU A 10 6.28 -9.19 4.83
N VAL A 11 6.31 -9.65 3.58
CA VAL A 11 6.31 -11.09 3.26
C VAL A 11 7.54 -11.77 3.85
N VAL A 12 8.73 -11.16 3.71
CA VAL A 12 9.99 -11.70 4.25
C VAL A 12 9.94 -11.80 5.77
N VAL A 13 9.45 -10.75 6.46
CA VAL A 13 9.32 -10.74 7.93
C VAL A 13 8.35 -11.82 8.41
N ILE A 14 7.19 -11.95 7.78
CA ILE A 14 6.20 -12.99 8.13
C ILE A 14 6.79 -14.39 7.93
N GLY A 15 7.47 -14.62 6.80
CA GLY A 15 8.14 -15.91 6.54
C GLY A 15 9.20 -16.24 7.59
N ALA A 16 10.01 -15.25 7.99
CA ALA A 16 10.99 -15.41 9.06
C ALA A 16 10.31 -15.76 10.40
N VAL A 17 9.24 -15.04 10.78
CA VAL A 17 8.49 -15.33 12.02
C VAL A 17 7.93 -16.75 12.02
N ILE A 18 7.40 -17.23 10.90
CA ILE A 18 6.88 -18.60 10.80
C ILE A 18 8.00 -19.63 10.95
N MET A 19 9.15 -19.44 10.28
CA MET A 19 10.28 -20.38 10.37
C MET A 19 10.92 -20.40 11.76
N PHE A 20 11.22 -19.23 12.33
CA PHE A 20 11.86 -19.12 13.63
C PHE A 20 10.89 -19.45 14.78
N GLY A 21 9.62 -19.08 14.64
CA GLY A 21 8.56 -19.46 15.58
C GLY A 21 8.33 -20.97 15.60
N GLY A 22 8.25 -21.63 14.44
CA GLY A 22 8.12 -23.09 14.37
C GLY A 22 9.27 -23.81 15.08
N LYS A 23 10.51 -23.39 14.80
CA LYS A 23 11.70 -23.91 15.50
C LYS A 23 11.67 -23.69 17.01
N ALA A 24 11.18 -22.54 17.47
CA ALA A 24 11.08 -22.24 18.91
C ALA A 24 10.09 -23.15 19.65
N VAL A 25 9.08 -23.70 18.96
CA VAL A 25 8.05 -24.57 19.53
C VAL A 25 8.35 -26.06 19.25
N GLY A 26 9.53 -26.38 18.69
CA GLY A 26 9.92 -27.75 18.35
C GLY A 26 9.17 -28.35 17.16
N ALA A 27 8.47 -27.52 16.38
CA ALA A 27 7.77 -27.95 15.18
C ALA A 27 8.65 -27.70 13.95
N GLU A 28 9.07 -28.78 13.29
CA GLU A 28 9.71 -28.69 11.98
C GLU A 28 8.65 -28.39 10.92
N VAL A 29 8.47 -27.11 10.62
CA VAL A 29 7.56 -26.67 9.55
C VAL A 29 8.31 -26.78 8.21
N PRO A 30 7.83 -27.60 7.25
CA PRO A 30 8.44 -27.67 5.93
C PRO A 30 8.45 -26.30 5.25
N LEU A 31 9.54 -25.97 4.55
CA LEU A 31 9.73 -24.66 3.93
C LEU A 31 8.55 -24.26 3.02
N LEU A 32 8.02 -25.22 2.26
CA LEU A 32 6.88 -25.00 1.36
C LEU A 32 5.60 -24.61 2.13
N VAL A 33 5.37 -25.25 3.28
CA VAL A 33 4.21 -24.96 4.15
C VAL A 33 4.35 -23.56 4.76
N ALA A 34 5.55 -23.22 5.24
CA ALA A 34 5.83 -21.88 5.76
C ALA A 34 5.64 -20.79 4.69
N ALA A 35 6.11 -21.04 3.46
CA ALA A 35 5.94 -20.11 2.33
C ALA A 35 4.46 -19.91 1.98
N LEU A 36 3.66 -20.98 1.94
CA LEU A 36 2.22 -20.90 1.67
C LEU A 36 1.49 -20.06 2.71
N PHE A 37 1.71 -20.33 4.01
CA PHE A 37 1.10 -19.56 5.07
C PHE A 37 1.60 -18.11 5.10
N ALA A 38 2.87 -17.87 4.81
CA ALA A 38 3.41 -16.52 4.72
C ALA A 38 2.70 -15.70 3.64
N VAL A 39 2.47 -16.28 2.45
CA VAL A 39 1.71 -15.62 1.38
C VAL A 39 0.25 -15.43 1.78
N LEU A 40 -0.39 -16.48 2.31
CA LEU A 40 -1.80 -16.45 2.73
C LEU A 40 -2.06 -15.35 3.76
N ILE A 41 -1.17 -15.19 4.74
CA ILE A 41 -1.28 -14.18 5.79
C ILE A 41 -0.86 -12.80 5.29
N ALA A 42 0.20 -12.70 4.48
CA ALA A 42 0.69 -11.42 3.97
C ALA A 42 -0.34 -10.68 3.10
N LEU A 43 -1.19 -11.42 2.37
CA LEU A 43 -2.25 -10.84 1.54
C LEU A 43 -3.23 -9.96 2.37
N PRO A 44 -3.99 -10.47 3.33
CA PRO A 44 -4.88 -9.66 4.16
C PRO A 44 -4.11 -8.69 5.05
N LEU A 45 -2.95 -9.08 5.58
CA LEU A 45 -2.18 -8.23 6.50
C LEU A 45 -1.62 -6.99 5.80
N SER A 46 -1.23 -7.10 4.54
CA SER A 46 -0.76 -5.96 3.73
C SER A 46 -1.84 -4.88 3.60
N LEU A 47 -3.11 -5.27 3.51
CA LEU A 47 -4.21 -4.33 3.43
C LEU A 47 -4.41 -3.59 4.76
N LEU A 48 -4.28 -4.29 5.89
CA LEU A 48 -4.49 -3.73 7.23
C LEU A 48 -3.32 -2.85 7.68
N LEU A 49 -2.08 -3.36 7.62
CA LEU A 49 -0.88 -2.64 8.07
C LEU A 49 -0.56 -1.42 7.19
N PHE A 50 -0.80 -1.53 5.88
CA PHE A 50 -0.54 -0.43 4.94
C PHE A 50 -1.79 0.41 4.62
N ALA A 51 -2.93 0.18 5.29
CA ALA A 51 -4.11 1.04 5.18
C ALA A 51 -3.78 2.51 5.51
N LYS A 52 -3.00 2.75 6.58
CA LYS A 52 -2.57 4.10 6.96
C LYS A 52 -1.67 4.75 5.90
N LEU A 53 -0.79 3.98 5.27
CA LEU A 53 0.13 4.48 4.25
C LEU A 53 -0.62 4.87 2.96
N ARG A 54 -1.59 4.03 2.55
CA ARG A 54 -2.49 4.33 1.43
C ARG A 54 -3.34 5.57 1.70
N LYS A 55 -3.88 5.72 2.91
CA LYS A 55 -4.71 6.87 3.27
C LYS A 55 -3.93 8.19 3.18
N ARG A 56 -2.66 8.22 3.60
CA ARG A 56 -1.81 9.42 3.45
C ARG A 56 -1.53 9.77 1.99
N VAL A 57 -1.27 8.78 1.13
CA VAL A 57 -1.03 9.02 -0.31
C VAL A 57 -2.31 9.45 -1.02
N ASN A 58 -3.46 8.84 -0.71
CA ASN A 58 -4.74 9.21 -1.32
C ASN A 58 -5.21 10.61 -0.91
N VAL A 59 -4.95 11.04 0.32
CA VAL A 59 -5.24 12.42 0.75
C VAL A 59 -4.39 13.43 -0.03
N GLY A 60 -3.12 13.09 -0.31
CA GLY A 60 -2.26 13.89 -1.18
C GLY A 60 -2.79 13.98 -2.62
N ILE A 61 -3.37 12.90 -3.14
CA ILE A 61 -3.97 12.88 -4.49
C ILE A 61 -5.28 13.68 -4.52
N ALA A 62 -6.14 13.58 -3.51
CA ALA A 62 -7.39 14.34 -3.45
C ALA A 62 -7.16 15.87 -3.39
N ALA A 63 -6.12 16.32 -2.69
CA ALA A 63 -5.73 17.72 -2.65
C ALA A 63 -5.20 18.22 -4.01
N VAL A 64 -4.41 17.41 -4.72
CA VAL A 64 -3.89 17.75 -6.05
C VAL A 64 -4.96 17.67 -7.15
N ASP A 65 -5.92 16.74 -7.03
CA ASP A 65 -7.05 16.61 -7.95
C ASP A 65 -8.05 17.79 -7.79
N ALA A 66 -8.17 18.35 -6.59
CA ALA A 66 -8.96 19.57 -6.38
C ALA A 66 -8.33 20.79 -7.07
N GLN A 67 -7.01 20.97 -6.91
CA GLN A 67 -6.25 22.04 -7.57
C GLN A 67 -6.34 21.96 -9.10
N ARG A 68 -6.20 20.76 -9.67
CA ARG A 68 -6.29 20.55 -11.13
C ARG A 68 -7.68 20.82 -11.71
N ARG A 69 -8.75 20.72 -10.91
CA ARG A 69 -10.11 21.05 -11.33
C ARG A 69 -10.33 22.56 -11.35
N GLU A 70 -9.86 23.28 -10.32
CA GLU A 70 -9.91 24.75 -10.28
C GLU A 70 -9.13 25.38 -11.43
N ASP A 71 -7.90 24.92 -11.70
CA ASP A 71 -7.08 25.45 -12.79
C ASP A 71 -7.76 25.28 -14.17
N ARG A 72 -8.53 24.21 -14.35
CA ARG A 72 -9.25 23.92 -15.60
C ARG A 72 -10.47 24.80 -15.78
N ASP A 73 -11.18 25.11 -14.71
CA ASP A 73 -12.37 25.96 -14.75
C ASP A 73 -11.98 27.44 -14.91
N ASP A 74 -10.86 27.86 -14.32
CA ASP A 74 -10.32 29.22 -14.48
C ASP A 74 -9.82 29.47 -15.93
N LEU A 75 -9.19 28.47 -16.56
CA LEU A 75 -8.81 28.53 -17.97
C LEU A 75 -10.03 28.55 -18.90
N ARG A 76 -11.10 27.83 -18.57
CA ARG A 76 -12.38 27.86 -19.31
C ARG A 76 -13.10 29.20 -19.18
N ALA A 77 -13.04 29.83 -18.01
CA ALA A 77 -13.58 31.16 -17.78
C ALA A 77 -12.82 32.21 -18.60
N LYS A 78 -11.48 32.12 -18.66
CA LYS A 78 -10.64 33.02 -19.46
C LYS A 78 -10.85 32.86 -20.97
N LEU A 79 -11.11 31.63 -21.45
CA LEU A 79 -11.42 31.39 -22.87
C LEU A 79 -12.86 31.78 -23.27
N ARG A 80 -13.76 32.00 -22.31
CA ARG A 80 -15.13 32.48 -22.55
C ARG A 80 -15.26 34.00 -22.61
N GLY A 81 -14.18 34.75 -22.39
CA GLY A 81 -14.12 36.16 -22.76
C GLY A 81 -15.13 37.05 -22.03
N ASP A 82 -15.20 36.96 -20.71
CA ASP A 82 -15.93 37.94 -19.88
C ASP A 82 -14.98 39.07 -19.41
N GLN A 83 -14.17 39.58 -20.33
CA GLN A 83 -13.54 40.89 -20.20
C GLN A 83 -14.31 41.84 -21.11
N ARG A 84 -15.14 42.64 -20.43
CA ARG A 84 -15.83 43.88 -20.83
C ARG A 84 -15.31 44.53 -22.11
#